data_AF-A0A954PDE1-F1
#
_entry.id   AF-A0A954PDE1-F1
#
_cell.length_a   1.000
_cell.length_b   1.000
_cell.length_c   1.000
_cell.angle_alpha   90.00
_cell.angle_beta   90.00
_cell.angle_gamma   90.00
#
_symmetry.space_group_name_H-M   'P 1'
#
loop_
_entity.id
_entity.type
_entity.pdbx_description
1 polymer ?
#
loop_
_entity_poly.entity_id
_entity_poly.type
_entity_poly.pdbx_seq_one_letter_code
_entity_poly.pdbx_strand_id
1 'polypeptide(L)'
;MDKVKESVMAIWRSLDAAALTDGELIQIICDNDVVRLDAWRVFAERDLPSSRQFVVLQHCPDLRPECWQRMQEQPIENRVLVDVMRFIPELQAEAWELFQANDPSTDDLLCLVSDVPVLAEKAWRFLDVEQVSDKRLRGLVISSAACRSFAWEALKARPVTVDFLLQLVLGVPAVQSEVWQAILVRNPTASELRMIASGVPTLRDEAMSLFNQTHQGKVAMLLAAG
;
A
#
# COMPACT_ATOMS: atom_id res chain seq x y z
N MET A 1 -41.03 6.20 20.10
CA MET A 1 -39.86 6.47 19.24
C MET A 1 -40.00 7.82 18.55
N ASP A 2 -41.22 8.21 18.16
CA ASP A 2 -41.47 9.42 17.36
C ASP A 2 -41.14 10.75 18.07
N LYS A 3 -41.44 10.88 19.38
CA LYS A 3 -41.13 12.11 20.15
C LYS A 3 -39.64 12.49 20.18
N VAL A 4 -38.76 11.49 20.12
CA VAL A 4 -37.30 11.73 20.10
C VAL A 4 -36.89 12.25 18.72
N LYS A 5 -37.38 11.63 17.65
CA LYS A 5 -37.12 12.09 16.27
C LYS A 5 -37.68 13.50 16.04
N GLU A 6 -38.87 13.79 16.54
CA GLU A 6 -39.48 15.13 16.49
C GLU A 6 -38.62 16.16 17.22
N SER A 7 -38.11 15.84 18.42
CA SER A 7 -37.21 16.71 19.16
C SER A 7 -35.91 16.98 18.41
N VAL A 8 -35.29 15.95 17.83
CA VAL A 8 -34.05 16.08 17.04
C VAL A 8 -34.28 16.96 15.81
N MET A 9 -35.38 16.78 15.10
CA MET A 9 -35.75 17.64 13.95
C MET A 9 -36.04 19.08 14.36
N ALA A 10 -36.67 19.29 15.51
CA ALA A 10 -36.91 20.63 16.03
C ALA A 10 -35.58 21.35 16.36
N ILE A 11 -34.62 20.63 16.95
CA ILE A 11 -33.27 21.16 17.20
C ILE A 11 -32.58 21.49 15.87
N TRP A 12 -32.58 20.56 14.91
CA TRP A 12 -31.99 20.79 13.58
C TRP A 12 -32.56 22.03 12.89
N ARG A 13 -33.87 22.23 12.92
CA ARG A 13 -34.52 23.42 12.34
C ARG A 13 -34.20 24.73 13.07
N SER A 14 -33.83 24.64 14.34
CA SER A 14 -33.40 25.82 15.12
C SER A 14 -31.92 26.15 14.94
N LEU A 15 -31.13 25.23 14.40
CA LEU A 15 -29.73 25.46 14.07
C LEU A 15 -29.63 26.23 12.75
N ASP A 16 -28.73 27.20 12.71
CA ASP A 16 -28.27 27.77 11.44
C ASP A 16 -27.28 26.79 10.80
N ALA A 17 -27.79 25.85 10.01
CA ALA A 17 -26.98 24.84 9.35
C ALA A 17 -25.91 25.44 8.41
N ALA A 18 -26.14 26.66 7.91
CA ALA A 18 -25.14 27.37 7.09
C ALA A 18 -23.94 27.83 7.93
N ALA A 19 -24.11 28.05 9.23
CA ALA A 19 -23.04 28.43 10.14
C ALA A 19 -22.17 27.25 10.63
N LEU A 20 -22.61 26.00 10.42
CA LEU A 20 -21.86 24.81 10.83
C LEU A 20 -20.58 24.64 10.00
N THR A 21 -19.52 24.18 10.63
CA THR A 21 -18.29 23.79 9.93
C THR A 21 -18.49 22.49 9.14
N ASP A 22 -17.64 22.23 8.15
CA ASP A 22 -17.70 20.98 7.38
C ASP A 22 -17.50 19.74 8.26
N GLY A 23 -16.66 19.86 9.30
CA GLY A 23 -16.44 18.79 10.27
C GLY A 23 -17.67 18.48 11.10
N GLU A 24 -18.39 19.52 11.56
CA GLU A 24 -19.65 19.34 12.29
C GLU A 24 -20.74 18.74 11.40
N LEU A 25 -20.85 19.20 10.14
CA LEU A 25 -21.79 18.61 9.19
C LEU A 25 -21.48 17.13 8.92
N ILE A 26 -20.21 16.78 8.69
CA ILE A 26 -19.80 15.37 8.53
C ILE A 26 -20.17 14.56 9.76
N GLN A 27 -19.90 15.06 10.96
CA GLN A 27 -20.24 14.36 12.19
C GLN A 27 -21.75 14.10 12.29
N ILE A 28 -22.57 15.11 11.98
CA ILE A 28 -24.04 15.00 12.00
C ILE A 28 -24.53 14.00 10.95
N ILE A 29 -23.98 14.05 9.74
CA ILE A 29 -24.32 13.12 8.64
C ILE A 29 -24.01 11.67 9.05
N CYS A 30 -22.83 11.43 9.61
CA CYS A 30 -22.39 10.10 10.02
C CYS A 30 -23.18 9.56 11.22
N ASP A 31 -23.44 10.39 12.22
CA ASP A 31 -23.95 9.93 13.52
C ASP A 31 -25.48 9.97 13.66
N ASN A 32 -26.18 10.75 12.83
CA ASN A 32 -27.60 11.02 13.04
C ASN A 32 -28.46 10.69 11.82
N ASP A 33 -29.05 9.49 11.82
CA ASP A 33 -29.94 9.01 10.76
C ASP A 33 -31.21 9.86 10.57
N VAL A 34 -31.66 10.57 11.61
CA VAL A 34 -32.88 11.39 11.58
C VAL A 34 -32.69 12.63 10.71
N VAL A 35 -31.55 13.31 10.84
CA VAL A 35 -31.27 14.57 10.13
C VAL A 35 -30.23 14.41 9.01
N ARG A 36 -29.69 13.21 8.82
CA ARG A 36 -28.63 12.90 7.83
C ARG A 36 -28.92 13.49 6.46
N LEU A 37 -30.11 13.26 5.91
CA LEU A 37 -30.47 13.72 4.57
C LEU A 37 -30.51 15.25 4.48
N ASP A 38 -31.02 15.93 5.50
CA ASP A 38 -31.06 17.39 5.51
C ASP A 38 -29.67 17.99 5.72
N ALA A 39 -28.84 17.38 6.58
CA ALA A 39 -27.45 17.76 6.76
C ALA A 39 -26.62 17.52 5.49
N TRP A 40 -26.86 16.40 4.81
CA TRP A 40 -26.25 16.08 3.52
C TRP A 40 -26.59 17.13 2.47
N ARG A 41 -27.85 17.57 2.37
CA ARG A 41 -28.24 18.64 1.41
C ARG A 41 -27.45 19.93 1.64
N VAL A 42 -27.33 20.38 2.88
CA VAL A 42 -26.54 21.57 3.22
C VAL A 42 -25.06 21.36 2.89
N PHE A 43 -24.52 20.18 3.20
CA PHE A 43 -23.14 19.82 2.89
C PHE A 43 -22.90 19.75 1.37
N ALA A 44 -23.85 19.19 0.63
CA ALA A 44 -23.85 19.05 -0.82
C ALA A 44 -24.22 20.35 -1.55
N GLU A 45 -24.42 21.47 -0.87
CA GLU A 45 -24.47 22.79 -1.53
C GLU A 45 -23.11 23.48 -1.48
N ARG A 46 -22.15 22.95 -0.71
CA ARG A 46 -20.81 23.51 -0.56
C ARG A 46 -19.86 22.99 -1.64
N ASP A 47 -18.90 23.82 -1.98
CA ASP A 47 -17.73 23.46 -2.79
C ASP A 47 -16.66 22.88 -1.85
N LEU A 48 -16.60 21.55 -1.79
CA LEU A 48 -15.77 20.83 -0.83
C LEU A 48 -14.73 19.97 -1.53
N PRO A 49 -13.51 19.86 -0.97
CA PRO A 49 -12.50 18.98 -1.54
C PRO A 49 -12.97 17.53 -1.47
N SER A 50 -12.55 16.74 -2.46
CA SER A 50 -12.90 15.32 -2.59
C SER A 50 -12.57 14.49 -1.34
N SER A 51 -11.54 14.87 -0.57
CA SER A 51 -11.16 14.25 0.69
C SER A 51 -12.22 14.36 1.79
N ARG A 52 -13.01 15.44 1.82
CA ARG A 52 -14.13 15.61 2.77
C ARG A 52 -15.34 14.79 2.34
N GLN A 53 -15.65 14.78 1.06
CA GLN A 53 -16.76 14.00 0.50
C GLN A 53 -16.51 12.49 0.67
N PHE A 54 -15.25 12.05 0.57
CA PHE A 54 -14.85 10.67 0.84
C PHE A 54 -15.25 10.19 2.23
N VAL A 55 -15.19 11.04 3.26
CA VAL A 55 -15.60 10.64 4.63
C VAL A 55 -17.07 10.25 4.66
N VAL A 56 -17.94 11.04 4.01
CA VAL A 56 -19.36 10.72 3.89
C VAL A 56 -19.56 9.44 3.07
N LEU A 57 -18.86 9.33 1.94
CA LEU A 57 -18.91 8.16 1.07
C LEU A 57 -18.52 6.86 1.81
N GLN A 58 -17.49 6.92 2.65
CA GLN A 58 -17.00 5.79 3.44
C GLN A 58 -18.03 5.37 4.50
N HIS A 59 -18.59 6.33 5.23
CA HIS A 59 -19.38 6.07 6.45
C HIS A 59 -20.89 6.01 6.25
N CYS A 60 -21.43 6.48 5.13
CA CYS A 60 -22.88 6.54 4.89
C CYS A 60 -23.28 5.77 3.62
N PRO A 61 -23.48 4.43 3.72
CA PRO A 61 -23.85 3.59 2.58
C PRO A 61 -25.09 4.05 1.82
N ASP A 62 -26.06 4.60 2.53
CA ASP A 62 -27.32 5.13 1.99
C ASP A 62 -27.13 6.39 1.15
N LEU A 63 -26.09 7.17 1.41
CA LEU A 63 -25.74 8.37 0.64
C LEU A 63 -24.73 8.11 -0.49
N ARG A 64 -24.14 6.90 -0.56
CA ARG A 64 -23.04 6.61 -1.50
C ARG A 64 -23.36 6.94 -2.95
N PRO A 65 -24.51 6.54 -3.53
CA PRO A 65 -24.78 6.80 -4.94
C PRO A 65 -24.79 8.29 -5.26
N GLU A 66 -25.46 9.09 -4.42
CA GLU A 66 -25.57 10.54 -4.60
C GLU A 66 -24.23 11.25 -4.33
N CYS A 67 -23.53 10.86 -3.26
CA CYS A 67 -22.22 11.42 -2.92
C CYS A 67 -21.18 11.11 -4.00
N TRP A 68 -21.16 9.88 -4.52
CA TRP A 68 -20.25 9.49 -5.60
C TRP A 68 -20.52 10.24 -6.89
N GLN A 69 -21.79 10.33 -7.30
CA GLN A 69 -22.20 11.10 -8.47
C GLN A 69 -21.74 12.56 -8.35
N ARG A 70 -21.95 13.18 -7.19
CA ARG A 70 -21.50 14.54 -6.93
C ARG A 70 -19.98 14.69 -6.98
N MET A 71 -19.24 13.76 -6.39
CA MET A 71 -17.77 13.78 -6.43
C MET A 71 -17.25 13.77 -7.87
N GLN A 72 -17.94 13.11 -8.80
CA GLN A 72 -17.57 13.04 -10.22
C GLN A 72 -17.84 14.35 -11.00
N GLU A 73 -18.60 15.29 -10.44
CA GLU A 73 -18.86 16.61 -11.05
C GLU A 73 -17.68 17.58 -10.87
N GLN A 74 -16.67 17.18 -10.10
CA GLN A 74 -15.48 17.97 -9.78
C GLN A 74 -14.21 17.11 -9.91
N PRO A 75 -13.01 17.73 -10.02
CA PRO A 75 -11.76 16.98 -9.98
C PRO A 75 -11.61 16.20 -8.66
N ILE A 76 -11.40 14.89 -8.79
CA ILE A 76 -11.11 14.00 -7.65
C ILE A 76 -9.60 13.77 -7.58
N GLU A 77 -9.00 13.93 -6.41
CA GLU A 77 -7.57 13.67 -6.21
C GLU A 77 -7.28 12.16 -6.34
N ASN A 78 -6.17 11.80 -6.98
CA ASN A 78 -5.75 10.40 -7.13
C ASN A 78 -5.65 9.67 -5.79
N ARG A 79 -5.19 10.36 -4.74
CA ARG A 79 -5.14 9.80 -3.39
C ARG A 79 -6.52 9.39 -2.88
N VAL A 80 -7.55 10.20 -3.14
CA VAL A 80 -8.93 9.90 -2.76
C VAL A 80 -9.46 8.72 -3.58
N LEU A 81 -9.16 8.63 -4.88
CA LEU A 81 -9.53 7.48 -5.70
C LEU A 81 -8.89 6.17 -5.19
N VAL A 82 -7.63 6.22 -4.73
CA VAL A 82 -6.98 5.08 -4.05
C VAL A 82 -7.73 4.69 -2.78
N ASP A 83 -8.13 5.66 -1.96
CA ASP A 83 -8.90 5.40 -0.75
C ASP A 83 -10.29 4.81 -1.08
N VAL A 84 -10.97 5.28 -2.12
CA VAL A 84 -12.23 4.68 -2.62
C VAL A 84 -12.01 3.23 -3.03
N MET A 85 -11.01 2.95 -3.86
CA MET A 85 -10.68 1.58 -4.30
C MET A 85 -10.30 0.65 -3.14
N ARG A 86 -9.75 1.22 -2.06
CA ARG A 86 -9.35 0.48 -0.85
C ARG A 86 -10.51 0.16 0.06
N PHE A 87 -11.41 1.12 0.28
CA PHE A 87 -12.41 1.05 1.35
C PHE A 87 -13.84 0.78 0.87
N ILE A 88 -14.11 0.94 -0.44
CA ILE A 88 -15.47 0.82 -1.00
C ILE A 88 -15.43 -0.12 -2.22
N PRO A 89 -15.45 -1.45 -1.98
CA PRO A 89 -15.28 -2.45 -3.04
C PRO A 89 -16.28 -2.32 -4.20
N GLU A 90 -17.51 -1.90 -3.93
CA GLU A 90 -18.55 -1.73 -4.94
C GLU A 90 -18.26 -0.58 -5.93
N LEU A 91 -17.44 0.40 -5.56
CA LEU A 91 -17.04 1.52 -6.42
C LEU A 91 -15.65 1.32 -7.06
N GLN A 92 -14.98 0.21 -6.77
CA GLN A 92 -13.58 0.00 -7.14
C GLN A 92 -13.34 0.08 -8.66
N ALA A 93 -14.25 -0.46 -9.47
CA ALA A 93 -14.12 -0.45 -10.93
C ALA A 93 -14.20 0.98 -11.49
N GLU A 94 -15.21 1.74 -11.08
CA GLU A 94 -15.41 3.14 -11.51
C GLU A 94 -14.28 4.04 -11.02
N ALA A 95 -13.86 3.90 -9.76
CA ALA A 95 -12.76 4.67 -9.20
C ALA A 95 -11.44 4.36 -9.92
N TRP A 96 -11.23 3.12 -10.35
CA TRP A 96 -10.08 2.75 -11.17
C TRP A 96 -10.11 3.42 -12.56
N GLU A 97 -11.26 3.48 -13.22
CA GLU A 97 -11.39 4.15 -14.53
C GLU A 97 -11.09 5.65 -14.43
N LEU A 98 -11.61 6.32 -13.40
CA LEU A 98 -11.31 7.73 -13.14
C LEU A 98 -9.83 7.94 -12.80
N PHE A 99 -9.25 7.04 -12.01
CA PHE A 99 -7.84 7.12 -11.64
C PHE A 99 -6.93 7.05 -12.87
N GLN A 100 -7.26 6.20 -13.84
CA GLN A 100 -6.53 6.14 -15.10
C GLN A 100 -6.72 7.41 -15.95
N ALA A 101 -7.93 7.96 -15.98
CA ALA A 101 -8.22 9.19 -16.73
C ALA A 101 -7.50 10.41 -16.15
N ASN A 102 -7.13 10.36 -14.87
CA ASN A 102 -6.42 11.43 -14.15
C ASN A 102 -4.88 11.42 -14.30
N ASP A 103 -4.34 10.64 -15.24
CA ASP A 103 -2.89 10.55 -15.51
C ASP A 103 -2.05 10.32 -14.22
N PRO A 104 -2.18 9.14 -13.59
CA PRO A 104 -1.63 8.91 -12.27
C PRO A 104 -0.10 8.89 -12.28
N SER A 105 0.50 9.52 -11.27
CA SER A 105 1.95 9.54 -11.12
C SER A 105 2.51 8.17 -10.68
N THR A 106 3.82 7.99 -10.81
CA THR A 106 4.52 6.83 -10.25
C THR A 106 4.25 6.64 -8.76
N ASP A 107 4.19 7.72 -7.98
CA ASP A 107 3.88 7.63 -6.55
C ASP A 107 2.42 7.22 -6.30
N ASP A 108 1.46 7.67 -7.12
CA ASP A 108 0.07 7.25 -7.03
C ASP A 108 -0.08 5.74 -7.30
N LEU A 109 0.57 5.25 -8.35
CA LEU A 109 0.60 3.83 -8.70
C LEU A 109 1.27 3.00 -7.59
N LEU A 110 2.37 3.47 -7.01
CA LEU A 110 3.04 2.81 -5.89
C LEU A 110 2.15 2.75 -4.64
N CYS A 111 1.39 3.82 -4.36
CA CYS A 111 0.39 3.80 -3.30
C CYS A 111 -0.63 2.70 -3.54
N LEU A 112 -1.15 2.58 -4.76
CA LEU A 112 -2.15 1.57 -5.08
C LEU A 112 -1.59 0.13 -5.00
N VAL A 113 -0.37 -0.09 -5.50
CA VAL A 113 0.37 -1.35 -5.38
C VAL A 113 0.56 -1.79 -3.92
N SER A 114 0.78 -0.83 -3.02
CA SER A 114 0.96 -1.08 -1.59
C SER A 114 -0.37 -1.26 -0.84
N ASP A 115 -1.34 -0.39 -1.13
CA ASP A 115 -2.51 -0.17 -0.27
C ASP A 115 -3.75 -0.96 -0.74
N VAL A 116 -3.78 -1.41 -2.00
CA VAL A 116 -4.92 -2.13 -2.60
C VAL A 116 -4.46 -3.46 -3.22
N PRO A 117 -4.28 -4.52 -2.41
CA PRO A 117 -3.70 -5.79 -2.87
C PRO A 117 -4.37 -6.41 -4.10
N VAL A 118 -5.70 -6.30 -4.20
CA VAL A 118 -6.48 -6.86 -5.33
C VAL A 118 -6.22 -6.16 -6.66
N LEU A 119 -5.69 -4.94 -6.64
CA LEU A 119 -5.33 -4.17 -7.82
C LEU A 119 -3.80 -4.06 -8.01
N ALA A 120 -3.00 -4.65 -7.11
CA ALA A 120 -1.55 -4.46 -7.10
C ALA A 120 -0.88 -4.90 -8.41
N GLU A 121 -1.24 -6.07 -8.93
CA GLU A 121 -0.72 -6.54 -10.23
C GLU A 121 -1.14 -5.61 -11.37
N LYS A 122 -2.40 -5.15 -11.35
CA LYS A 122 -2.93 -4.25 -12.37
C LYS A 122 -2.15 -2.94 -12.39
N ALA A 123 -2.00 -2.29 -11.24
CA ALA A 123 -1.25 -1.04 -11.14
C ALA A 123 0.24 -1.22 -11.44
N TRP A 124 0.84 -2.35 -11.06
CA TRP A 124 2.22 -2.65 -11.41
C TRP A 124 2.47 -2.62 -12.92
N ARG A 125 1.52 -3.09 -13.73
CA ARG A 125 1.64 -3.08 -15.20
C ARG A 125 1.62 -1.67 -15.81
N PHE A 126 1.06 -0.68 -15.11
CA PHE A 126 1.06 0.72 -15.54
C PHE A 126 2.27 1.50 -15.04
N LEU A 127 3.05 0.92 -14.13
CA LEU A 127 4.15 1.60 -13.49
C LEU A 127 5.40 1.54 -14.37
N ASP A 128 5.99 2.70 -14.63
CA ASP A 128 7.32 2.80 -15.22
C ASP A 128 8.37 2.42 -14.17
N VAL A 129 8.73 1.14 -14.15
CA VAL A 129 9.64 0.56 -13.15
C VAL A 129 10.99 1.27 -13.15
N GLU A 130 11.48 1.74 -14.30
CA GLU A 130 12.77 2.45 -14.42
C GLU A 130 12.80 3.70 -13.53
N GLN A 131 11.67 4.38 -13.35
CA GLN A 131 11.57 5.59 -12.53
C GLN A 131 11.48 5.30 -11.02
N VAL A 132 11.20 4.07 -10.61
CA VAL A 132 11.09 3.73 -9.20
C VAL A 132 12.47 3.56 -8.59
N SER A 133 12.77 4.34 -7.53
CA SER A 133 14.03 4.22 -6.81
C SER A 133 14.24 2.83 -6.20
N ASP A 134 15.49 2.40 -6.10
CA ASP A 134 15.85 1.15 -5.41
C ASP A 134 15.29 1.11 -3.98
N LYS A 135 15.37 2.23 -3.25
CA LYS A 135 14.84 2.32 -1.87
C LYS A 135 13.35 1.94 -1.82
N ARG A 136 12.55 2.41 -2.79
CA ARG A 136 11.11 2.09 -2.88
C ARG A 136 10.90 0.62 -3.21
N LEU A 137 11.59 0.08 -4.23
CA LEU A 137 11.48 -1.34 -4.57
C LEU A 137 11.87 -2.26 -3.40
N ARG A 138 12.96 -1.92 -2.68
CA ARG A 138 13.39 -2.64 -1.49
C ARG A 138 12.32 -2.62 -0.40
N GLY A 139 11.70 -1.46 -0.19
CA GLY A 139 10.56 -1.31 0.71
C GLY A 139 9.42 -2.27 0.34
N LEU A 140 9.03 -2.29 -0.93
CA LEU A 140 7.95 -3.17 -1.42
C LEU A 140 8.24 -4.65 -1.22
N VAL A 141 9.48 -5.12 -1.50
CA VAL A 141 9.86 -6.52 -1.26
C VAL A 141 9.68 -6.91 0.21
N ILE A 142 10.07 -6.00 1.12
CA ILE A 142 9.99 -6.24 2.56
C ILE A 142 8.54 -6.18 3.05
N SER A 143 7.81 -5.11 2.71
CA SER A 143 6.55 -4.77 3.38
C SER A 143 5.29 -5.25 2.66
N SER A 144 5.33 -5.55 1.35
CA SER A 144 4.12 -5.88 0.59
C SER A 144 4.17 -7.29 0.02
N ALA A 145 3.36 -8.19 0.58
CA ALA A 145 3.23 -9.55 0.07
C ALA A 145 2.64 -9.59 -1.35
N ALA A 146 1.71 -8.68 -1.66
CA ALA A 146 0.97 -8.67 -2.93
C ALA A 146 1.85 -8.33 -4.13
N CYS A 147 2.89 -7.51 -3.95
CA CYS A 147 3.77 -7.10 -5.04
C CYS A 147 5.23 -7.52 -4.86
N ARG A 148 5.53 -8.34 -3.85
CA ARG A 148 6.89 -8.77 -3.51
C ARG A 148 7.63 -9.35 -4.71
N SER A 149 7.00 -10.27 -5.44
CA SER A 149 7.58 -10.92 -6.60
C SER A 149 7.91 -9.90 -7.69
N PHE A 150 6.97 -9.01 -8.02
CA PHE A 150 7.18 -7.99 -9.04
C PHE A 150 8.32 -7.02 -8.67
N ALA A 151 8.35 -6.55 -7.43
CA ALA A 151 9.40 -5.67 -6.93
C ALA A 151 10.76 -6.37 -6.87
N TRP A 152 10.78 -7.67 -6.56
CA TRP A 152 12.00 -8.47 -6.56
C TRP A 152 12.55 -8.68 -7.97
N GLU A 153 11.70 -9.01 -8.95
CA GLU A 153 12.11 -9.11 -10.37
C GLU A 153 12.73 -7.80 -10.87
N ALA A 154 12.09 -6.67 -10.56
CA ALA A 154 12.61 -5.35 -10.89
C ALA A 154 13.99 -5.07 -10.26
N LEU A 155 14.20 -5.48 -9.00
CA LEU A 155 15.49 -5.31 -8.32
C LEU A 155 16.58 -6.21 -8.89
N LYS A 156 16.25 -7.44 -9.32
CA LYS A 156 17.24 -8.37 -9.90
C LYS A 156 17.89 -7.82 -11.16
N ALA A 157 17.19 -6.98 -11.92
CA ALA A 157 17.73 -6.30 -13.08
C ALA A 157 18.73 -5.19 -12.74
N ARG A 158 18.95 -4.88 -11.45
CA ARG A 158 19.76 -3.75 -10.98
C ARG A 158 20.95 -4.19 -10.14
N PRO A 159 21.97 -3.31 -9.95
CA PRO A 159 23.07 -3.58 -9.04
C PRO A 159 22.62 -3.61 -7.58
N VAL A 160 22.28 -4.81 -7.09
CA VAL A 160 21.91 -5.01 -5.67
C VAL A 160 23.18 -5.14 -4.81
N THR A 161 23.21 -4.60 -3.59
CA THR A 161 24.35 -4.78 -2.66
C THR A 161 24.25 -6.11 -1.90
N VAL A 162 25.39 -6.68 -1.49
CA VAL A 162 25.41 -7.92 -0.68
C VAL A 162 24.68 -7.71 0.63
N ASP A 163 24.90 -6.58 1.32
CA ASP A 163 24.21 -6.25 2.58
C ASP A 163 22.68 -6.31 2.45
N PHE A 164 22.13 -5.82 1.33
CA PHE A 164 20.69 -5.88 1.12
C PHE A 164 20.20 -7.31 0.86
N LEU A 165 20.95 -8.11 0.10
CA LEU A 165 20.63 -9.54 -0.08
C LEU A 165 20.65 -10.27 1.26
N LEU A 166 21.61 -9.97 2.15
CA LEU A 166 21.65 -10.51 3.50
C LEU A 166 20.42 -10.09 4.31
N GLN A 167 20.03 -8.81 4.26
CA GLN A 167 18.82 -8.33 4.93
C GLN A 167 17.57 -9.09 4.45
N LEU A 168 17.45 -9.31 3.14
CA LEU A 168 16.31 -10.04 2.58
C LEU A 168 16.30 -11.51 2.98
N VAL A 169 17.43 -12.22 2.85
CA VAL A 169 17.48 -13.65 3.18
C VAL A 169 17.25 -13.88 4.68
N LEU A 170 17.69 -12.97 5.54
CA LEU A 170 17.47 -13.06 6.98
C LEU A 170 16.05 -12.64 7.40
N GLY A 171 15.46 -11.67 6.70
CA GLY A 171 14.23 -10.99 7.15
C GLY A 171 12.96 -11.32 6.39
N VAL A 172 13.03 -11.88 5.18
CA VAL A 172 11.85 -12.04 4.30
C VAL A 172 11.74 -13.49 3.80
N PRO A 173 11.06 -14.38 4.57
CA PRO A 173 10.94 -15.80 4.27
C PRO A 173 10.48 -16.12 2.85
N ALA A 174 9.55 -15.33 2.33
CA ALA A 174 8.93 -15.57 1.03
C ALA A 174 9.88 -15.45 -0.18
N VAL A 175 11.04 -14.80 -0.05
CA VAL A 175 12.03 -14.67 -1.13
C VAL A 175 13.36 -15.34 -0.78
N GLN A 176 13.43 -16.04 0.36
CA GLN A 176 14.69 -16.59 0.88
C GLN A 176 15.42 -17.48 -0.12
N SER A 177 14.72 -18.43 -0.74
CA SER A 177 15.34 -19.36 -1.69
C SER A 177 15.92 -18.63 -2.90
N GLU A 178 15.21 -17.66 -3.46
CA GLU A 178 15.69 -16.91 -4.62
C GLU A 178 16.84 -15.97 -4.28
N VAL A 179 16.74 -15.27 -3.15
CA VAL A 179 17.80 -14.38 -2.65
C VAL A 179 19.05 -15.19 -2.31
N TRP A 180 18.89 -16.39 -1.74
CA TRP A 180 19.99 -17.30 -1.49
C TRP A 180 20.73 -17.67 -2.77
N GLN A 181 20.02 -18.04 -3.84
CA GLN A 181 20.64 -18.29 -5.14
C GLN A 181 21.38 -17.06 -5.68
N ALA A 182 20.81 -15.86 -5.52
CA ALA A 182 21.47 -14.61 -5.92
C ALA A 182 22.75 -14.33 -5.12
N ILE A 183 22.80 -14.72 -3.84
CA ILE A 183 24.00 -14.64 -2.99
C ILE A 183 25.05 -15.64 -3.47
N LEU A 184 24.67 -16.89 -3.77
CA LEU A 184 25.59 -17.94 -4.22
C LEU A 184 26.37 -17.57 -5.48
N VAL A 185 25.69 -16.95 -6.46
CA VAL A 185 26.32 -16.46 -7.70
C VAL A 185 27.43 -15.44 -7.43
N ARG A 186 27.39 -14.77 -6.28
CA ARG A 186 28.37 -13.75 -5.88
C ARG A 186 29.52 -14.29 -5.03
N ASN A 187 29.59 -15.62 -4.85
CA ASN A 187 30.61 -16.30 -4.05
C ASN A 187 30.69 -15.73 -2.62
N PRO A 188 29.70 -16.05 -1.76
CA PRO A 188 29.56 -15.42 -0.46
C PRO A 188 30.78 -15.62 0.43
N THR A 189 31.08 -14.62 1.24
CA THR A 189 32.18 -14.72 2.20
C THR A 189 31.85 -15.70 3.31
N ALA A 190 32.89 -16.20 3.99
CA ALA A 190 32.68 -17.10 5.12
C ALA A 190 31.90 -16.45 6.29
N SER A 191 31.98 -15.12 6.41
CA SER A 191 31.19 -14.35 7.38
C SER A 191 29.71 -14.35 7.00
N GLU A 192 29.40 -14.12 5.73
CA GLU A 192 28.03 -14.16 5.18
C GLU A 192 27.40 -15.54 5.35
N LEU A 193 28.14 -16.61 5.00
CA LEU A 193 27.68 -17.99 5.15
C LEU A 193 27.34 -18.32 6.61
N ARG A 194 28.19 -17.91 7.57
CA ARG A 194 27.90 -18.07 9.01
C ARG A 194 26.65 -17.30 9.43
N MET A 195 26.51 -16.05 8.97
CA MET A 195 25.36 -15.22 9.28
C MET A 195 24.06 -15.89 8.81
N ILE A 196 24.03 -16.37 7.57
CA ILE A 196 22.87 -17.08 6.99
C ILE A 196 22.59 -18.38 7.75
N ALA A 197 23.61 -19.19 8.04
CA ALA A 197 23.43 -20.44 8.78
C ALA A 197 22.85 -20.23 10.19
N SER A 198 23.22 -19.12 10.83
CA SER A 198 22.72 -18.75 12.15
C SER A 198 21.29 -18.18 12.09
N GLY A 199 20.99 -17.37 11.08
CA GLY A 199 19.75 -16.60 11.00
C GLY A 199 18.62 -17.26 10.21
N VAL A 200 18.92 -18.22 9.33
CA VAL A 200 17.93 -18.88 8.45
C VAL A 200 17.98 -20.39 8.66
N PRO A 201 17.14 -20.95 9.55
CA PRO A 201 17.19 -22.38 9.89
C PRO A 201 17.05 -23.32 8.69
N THR A 202 16.25 -22.94 7.69
CA THR A 202 16.02 -23.72 6.47
C THR A 202 17.24 -23.78 5.55
N LEU A 203 18.18 -22.84 5.66
CA LEU A 203 19.40 -22.79 4.85
C LEU A 203 20.66 -23.20 5.63
N ARG A 204 20.50 -23.60 6.90
CA ARG A 204 21.63 -23.81 7.83
C ARG A 204 22.64 -24.83 7.31
N ASP A 205 22.17 -26.02 6.98
CA ASP A 205 23.05 -27.13 6.65
C ASP A 205 23.81 -26.88 5.34
N GLU A 206 23.13 -26.30 4.35
CA GLU A 206 23.73 -25.91 3.08
C GLU A 206 24.80 -24.81 3.27
N ALA A 207 24.47 -23.74 4.01
CA ALA A 207 25.40 -22.66 4.28
C ALA A 207 26.63 -23.13 5.08
N MET A 208 26.45 -24.03 6.06
CA MET A 208 27.55 -24.62 6.82
C MET A 208 28.44 -25.55 5.99
N SER A 209 27.84 -26.33 5.08
CA SER A 209 28.60 -27.16 4.14
C SER A 209 29.51 -26.30 3.27
N LEU A 210 28.98 -25.23 2.66
CA LEU A 210 29.76 -24.29 1.85
C LEU A 210 30.84 -23.57 2.64
N PHE A 211 30.55 -23.19 3.89
CA PHE A 211 31.50 -22.55 4.79
C PHE A 211 32.73 -23.44 5.05
N ASN A 212 32.51 -24.74 5.29
CA ASN A 212 33.58 -25.71 5.52
C ASN A 212 34.43 -25.92 4.27
N GLN A 213 33.82 -25.97 3.09
CA GLN A 213 34.53 -26.10 1.81
C GLN A 213 35.43 -24.89 1.53
N THR A 214 34.93 -23.67 1.75
CA THR A 214 35.74 -22.44 1.57
C THR A 214 36.89 -22.36 2.56
N HIS A 215 36.73 -22.86 3.79
CA HIS A 215 37.81 -22.91 4.78
C HIS A 215 38.88 -23.95 4.42
N GLN A 216 38.48 -25.17 4.06
CA GLN A 216 39.43 -26.23 3.70
C GLN A 216 40.22 -25.88 2.43
N GLY A 217 39.58 -25.27 1.43
CA GLY A 217 40.26 -24.82 0.21
C GLY A 217 41.33 -23.75 0.46
N LYS A 218 41.08 -22.80 1.37
CA LYS A 218 42.06 -21.76 1.74
C LYS A 218 43.26 -22.33 2.52
N VAL A 219 43.03 -23.28 3.43
CA VAL A 219 44.11 -23.93 4.19
C VAL A 219 45.00 -24.75 3.28
N ALA A 220 44.43 -25.50 2.34
CA ALA A 220 45.19 -26.27 1.36
C ALA A 220 46.06 -25.38 0.45
N MET A 221 45.54 -24.21 0.05
CA MET A 221 46.28 -23.25 -0.79
C MET A 221 47.48 -22.63 -0.06
N LEU A 222 47.35 -22.32 1.24
CA LEU A 222 48.44 -21.77 2.06
C LEU A 222 49.53 -22.80 2.34
N LEU A 223 49.18 -24.08 2.53
CA LEU A 223 50.14 -25.16 2.73
C LEU A 223 50.92 -25.53 1.46
N ALA A 224 50.38 -25.23 0.27
CA ALA A 224 51.06 -25.46 -1.01
C ALA A 224 52.02 -24.33 -1.42
N ALA A 225 51.97 -23.18 -0.75
CA ALA A 225 52.73 -21.97 -1.09
C ALA A 225 53.92 -21.70 -0.15
N GLY A 226 54.14 -22.53 0.88
CA GLY A 226 55.26 -22.45 1.82
C GLY A 226 56.18 -23.66 1.70
#